data_AF-A0A0N4T883-F1
#
_entry.id   AF-A0A0N4T883-F1
#
_cell.length_a   1.000
_cell.length_b   1.000
_cell.length_c   1.000
_cell.angle_alpha   90.00
_cell.angle_beta   90.00
_cell.angle_gamma   90.00
#
_symmetry.space_group_name_H-M   'P 1'
#
loop_
_entity.id
_entity.type
_entity.pdbx_description
1 polymer ?
#
loop_
_entity_poly.entity_id
_entity_poly.type
_entity_poly.pdbx_seq_one_letter_code
_entity_poly.pdbx_strand_id
1 'polypeptide(L)'
;FEPPPHTTSSIYPLPSVVFRFFDYADCPDDGPVLPGAHSIERFLVEEELRWILDQEKTNRKKCASRLLEYDKRTLVPINYVILEVIFSQLFHLPEAPTRLIFYGSLLIELCKTKSMPQVIAQAAEIFYQRIDSMQVACIDRLIDWFSYHMSNFEYRWSWSDWSDCIELDRLAPKHMFVREFVTQVLDKCMRLSYHQRLTEFLPAAFEKMIPQKPIISYDLNDDEHPDRDFAIVLEKAFREKISADGMIDLLRNQSENQMDINFRLSIFFKVLLYLARKTFSHNFVALTRYYSTLKELIGGREDVQLTILRTLYETWKLHGQVYFLVKFAVFLSIFFL
;
A
#
# COMPACT_ATOMS: atom_id res chain seq x y z
N PHE A 1 -26.84 14.72 -40.06
CA PHE A 1 -25.86 14.96 -38.98
C PHE A 1 -24.50 14.73 -39.59
N GLU A 2 -23.65 15.76 -39.63
CA GLU A 2 -22.27 15.64 -40.10
C GLU A 2 -21.34 15.70 -38.88
N PRO A 3 -20.44 14.72 -38.68
CA PRO A 3 -19.51 14.74 -37.55
C PRO A 3 -18.54 15.91 -37.72
N PRO A 4 -18.23 16.66 -36.64
CA PRO A 4 -17.26 17.75 -36.70
C PRO A 4 -15.88 17.28 -37.21
N PRO A 5 -15.17 18.08 -38.03
CA PRO A 5 -13.83 17.73 -38.49
C PRO A 5 -12.84 17.71 -37.33
N HIS A 6 -11.84 16.83 -37.42
CA HIS A 6 -10.76 16.73 -36.44
C HIS A 6 -9.98 18.06 -36.35
N THR A 7 -9.68 18.47 -35.12
CA THR A 7 -8.82 19.62 -34.80
C THR A 7 -7.71 19.22 -33.83
N THR A 8 -6.67 20.04 -33.73
CA THR A 8 -5.58 19.83 -32.75
C THR A 8 -6.02 19.87 -31.29
N SER A 9 -7.20 20.45 -31.01
CA SER A 9 -7.82 20.45 -29.68
C SER A 9 -8.77 19.27 -29.45
N SER A 10 -8.92 18.36 -30.42
CA SER A 10 -9.83 17.22 -30.31
C SER A 10 -9.24 16.17 -29.35
N ILE A 11 -10.02 15.80 -28.34
CA ILE A 11 -9.66 14.75 -27.37
C ILE A 11 -10.59 13.57 -27.60
N TYR A 12 -10.02 12.41 -27.88
CA TYR A 12 -10.75 11.16 -28.06
C TYR A 12 -10.53 10.25 -26.85
N PRO A 13 -11.51 9.39 -26.52
CA PRO A 13 -11.30 8.34 -25.53
C PRO A 13 -10.11 7.45 -25.92
N LEU A 14 -9.34 7.03 -24.93
CA LEU A 14 -8.29 6.05 -25.13
C LEU A 14 -8.88 4.69 -25.51
N PRO A 15 -8.15 3.86 -26.28
CA PRO A 15 -8.56 2.48 -26.48
C PRO A 15 -8.56 1.73 -25.14
N SER A 16 -9.52 0.81 -24.98
CA SER A 16 -9.64 -0.02 -23.79
C SER A 16 -9.50 -1.50 -24.14
N VAL A 17 -9.07 -2.28 -23.14
CA VAL A 17 -9.01 -3.74 -23.22
C VAL A 17 -10.14 -4.30 -22.37
N VAL A 18 -10.88 -5.26 -22.92
CA VAL A 18 -11.96 -5.93 -22.20
C VAL A 18 -11.36 -6.83 -21.13
N PHE A 19 -11.64 -6.52 -19.87
CA PHE A 19 -11.23 -7.34 -18.73
C PHE A 19 -12.11 -8.58 -18.61
N ARG A 20 -11.49 -9.75 -18.54
CA ARG A 20 -12.16 -11.06 -18.45
C ARG A 20 -11.39 -11.97 -17.51
N PHE A 21 -12.08 -12.60 -16.58
CA PHE A 21 -11.48 -13.69 -15.81
C PHE A 21 -12.44 -14.83 -15.48
N PHE A 22 -13.75 -14.64 -15.63
CA PHE A 22 -14.75 -15.69 -15.46
C PHE A 22 -15.24 -16.25 -16.80
N ASP A 23 -15.41 -17.57 -16.84
CA ASP A 23 -16.16 -18.29 -17.86
C ASP A 23 -17.34 -19.09 -17.26
N TYR A 24 -18.00 -19.89 -18.09
CA TYR A 24 -19.16 -20.67 -17.66
C TYR A 24 -18.81 -21.81 -16.70
N ALA A 25 -17.57 -22.33 -16.74
CA ALA A 25 -17.11 -23.42 -15.88
C ALA A 25 -16.80 -22.93 -14.46
N ASP A 26 -16.59 -21.62 -14.29
CA ASP A 26 -16.46 -20.99 -12.98
C ASP A 26 -17.79 -20.85 -12.23
N CYS A 27 -18.92 -20.95 -12.93
CA CYS A 27 -20.25 -20.74 -12.35
C CYS A 27 -20.86 -22.06 -11.87
N PRO A 28 -21.77 -22.04 -10.88
CA PRO A 28 -22.48 -23.26 -10.45
C PRO A 28 -23.31 -23.84 -11.60
N ASP A 29 -23.36 -25.17 -11.68
CA ASP A 29 -24.20 -25.89 -12.65
C ASP A 29 -25.70 -25.59 -12.46
N ASP A 30 -26.10 -25.38 -11.20
CA ASP A 30 -27.46 -25.00 -10.82
C ASP A 30 -27.65 -23.47 -10.94
N GLY A 31 -27.94 -22.99 -12.15
CA GLY A 31 -28.22 -21.57 -12.37
C GLY A 31 -28.30 -21.12 -13.83
N PRO A 32 -28.53 -19.82 -14.06
CA PRO A 32 -28.39 -19.23 -15.38
C PRO A 32 -26.95 -19.35 -15.89
N VAL A 33 -26.78 -19.72 -17.15
CA VAL A 33 -25.47 -19.86 -17.79
C VAL A 33 -24.86 -18.48 -17.99
N LEU A 34 -23.57 -18.36 -17.70
CA LEU A 34 -22.82 -17.12 -17.98
C LEU A 34 -22.75 -16.89 -19.50
N PRO A 35 -23.22 -15.73 -20.02
CA PRO A 35 -23.10 -15.43 -21.44
C PRO A 35 -21.63 -15.41 -21.87
N GLY A 36 -21.34 -16.05 -23.01
CA GLY A 36 -19.98 -16.18 -23.52
C GLY A 36 -19.31 -14.83 -23.75
N ALA A 37 -17.97 -14.79 -23.67
CA ALA A 37 -17.21 -13.54 -23.73
C ALA A 37 -17.43 -12.71 -25.01
N HIS A 38 -17.81 -13.37 -26.12
CA HIS A 38 -18.08 -12.74 -27.43
C HIS A 38 -19.58 -12.54 -27.70
N SER A 39 -20.45 -12.75 -26.71
CA SER A 39 -21.89 -12.55 -26.84
C SER A 39 -22.27 -11.08 -26.61
N ILE A 40 -23.31 -10.60 -27.31
CA ILE A 40 -23.83 -9.24 -27.12
C ILE A 40 -24.48 -9.09 -25.74
N GLU A 41 -25.04 -10.17 -25.21
CA GLU A 41 -25.65 -10.24 -23.89
C GLU A 41 -24.61 -9.94 -22.81
N ARG A 42 -23.40 -10.52 -22.91
CA ARG A 42 -22.30 -10.23 -21.98
C ARG A 42 -21.91 -8.76 -22.01
N PHE A 43 -21.82 -8.18 -23.20
CA PHE A 43 -21.51 -6.76 -23.37
C PHE A 43 -22.58 -5.86 -22.74
N LEU A 44 -23.87 -6.08 -23.07
CA LEU A 44 -24.97 -5.24 -22.60
C LEU A 44 -25.13 -5.29 -21.08
N VAL A 45 -25.04 -6.47 -20.47
CA VAL A 45 -25.17 -6.60 -19.00
C VAL A 45 -24.03 -5.86 -18.32
N GLU A 46 -22.79 -6.01 -18.80
CA GLU A 46 -21.66 -5.32 -18.19
C GLU A 46 -21.74 -3.80 -18.31
N GLU A 47 -22.15 -3.28 -19.47
CA GLU A 47 -22.34 -1.85 -19.67
C GLU A 47 -23.42 -1.29 -18.73
N GLU A 48 -24.55 -1.99 -18.59
CA GLU A 48 -25.62 -1.59 -17.67
C GLU A 48 -25.14 -1.60 -16.21
N LEU A 49 -24.35 -2.59 -15.79
CA LEU A 49 -23.77 -2.62 -14.44
C LEU A 49 -22.68 -1.54 -14.25
N ARG A 50 -21.85 -1.26 -15.27
CA ARG A 50 -20.87 -0.15 -15.24
C ARG A 50 -21.57 1.19 -15.07
N TRP A 51 -22.72 1.39 -15.74
CA TRP A 51 -23.54 2.59 -15.55
C TRP A 51 -24.01 2.72 -14.09
N ILE A 52 -24.49 1.63 -13.48
CA ILE A 52 -24.92 1.64 -12.07
C ILE A 52 -23.74 2.03 -11.16
N LEU A 53 -22.53 1.50 -11.41
CA LEU A 53 -21.34 1.89 -10.65
C LEU A 53 -21.04 3.38 -10.78
N ASP A 54 -21.07 3.94 -12.00
CA ASP A 54 -20.76 5.36 -12.22
C ASP A 54 -21.79 6.30 -11.57
N GLN A 55 -23.08 5.96 -11.65
CA GLN A 55 -24.13 6.78 -11.03
C GLN A 55 -24.15 6.74 -9.51
N GLU A 56 -23.80 5.61 -8.91
CA GLU A 56 -23.87 5.40 -7.46
C GLU A 56 -22.50 5.42 -6.77
N LYS A 57 -21.45 5.92 -7.43
CA LYS A 57 -20.05 5.94 -6.94
C LYS A 57 -19.82 6.69 -5.62
N THR A 58 -20.77 7.51 -5.19
CA THR A 58 -20.70 8.26 -3.92
C THR A 58 -21.42 7.55 -2.77
N ASN A 59 -22.24 6.52 -3.04
CA ASN A 59 -23.02 5.80 -2.03
C ASN A 59 -22.95 4.29 -2.24
N ARG A 60 -21.96 3.66 -1.58
CA ARG A 60 -21.72 2.21 -1.68
C ARG A 60 -22.93 1.34 -1.31
N LYS A 61 -23.78 1.77 -0.36
CA LYS A 61 -24.96 0.99 0.05
C LYS A 61 -26.03 1.01 -1.04
N LYS A 62 -26.32 2.20 -1.57
CA LYS A 62 -27.25 2.36 -2.69
C LYS A 62 -26.75 1.66 -3.95
N CYS A 63 -25.45 1.74 -4.22
CA CYS A 63 -24.80 1.01 -5.31
C CYS A 63 -24.99 -0.51 -5.16
N ALA A 64 -24.67 -1.08 -3.99
CA ALA A 64 -24.87 -2.50 -3.73
C ALA A 64 -26.33 -2.93 -3.91
N SER A 65 -27.30 -2.18 -3.36
CA SER A 65 -28.72 -2.45 -3.55
C SER A 65 -29.11 -2.46 -5.03
N ARG A 66 -28.72 -1.43 -5.80
CA ARG A 66 -29.04 -1.34 -7.23
C ARG A 66 -28.43 -2.45 -8.07
N LEU A 67 -27.20 -2.88 -7.76
CA LEU A 67 -26.56 -4.01 -8.44
C LEU A 67 -27.32 -5.32 -8.16
N LEU A 68 -27.72 -5.55 -6.91
CA LEU A 68 -28.45 -6.76 -6.51
C LEU A 68 -29.91 -6.77 -6.97
N GLU A 69 -30.51 -5.60 -7.18
CA GLU A 69 -31.87 -5.41 -7.69
C GLU A 69 -31.92 -5.24 -9.21
N TYR A 70 -30.81 -5.51 -9.91
CA TYR A 70 -30.74 -5.39 -11.36
C TYR A 70 -31.80 -6.26 -12.06
N ASP A 71 -32.59 -5.66 -12.95
CA ASP A 71 -33.81 -6.26 -13.52
C ASP A 71 -33.58 -7.62 -14.21
N LYS A 72 -32.42 -7.79 -14.86
CA LYS A 72 -32.06 -9.01 -15.60
C LYS A 72 -31.25 -10.01 -14.78
N ARG A 73 -31.22 -9.87 -13.44
CA ARG A 73 -30.43 -10.73 -12.53
C ARG A 73 -30.74 -12.22 -12.60
N THR A 74 -31.90 -12.62 -13.11
CA THR A 74 -32.28 -14.03 -13.27
C THR A 74 -31.78 -14.65 -14.58
N LEU A 75 -31.35 -13.83 -15.54
CA LEU A 75 -30.88 -14.29 -16.85
C LEU A 75 -29.39 -14.62 -16.89
N VAL A 76 -28.64 -14.17 -15.88
CA VAL A 76 -27.19 -14.33 -15.79
C VAL A 76 -26.79 -14.67 -14.35
N PRO A 77 -25.62 -15.31 -14.12
CA PRO A 77 -25.11 -15.52 -12.78
C PRO A 77 -24.63 -14.18 -12.20
N ILE A 78 -25.60 -13.41 -11.67
CA ILE A 78 -25.45 -11.98 -11.40
C ILE A 78 -24.29 -11.64 -10.46
N ASN A 79 -24.01 -12.48 -9.47
CA ASN A 79 -22.89 -12.24 -8.54
C ASN A 79 -21.53 -12.30 -9.25
N TYR A 80 -21.36 -13.23 -10.19
CA TYR A 80 -20.12 -13.37 -10.97
C TYR A 80 -19.96 -12.17 -11.90
N VAL A 81 -21.04 -11.75 -12.56
CA VAL A 81 -20.99 -10.59 -13.48
C VAL A 81 -20.76 -9.28 -12.72
N ILE A 82 -21.43 -9.06 -11.58
CA ILE A 82 -21.17 -7.90 -10.70
C ILE A 82 -19.70 -7.88 -10.28
N LEU A 83 -19.17 -9.02 -9.82
CA LEU A 83 -17.81 -9.10 -9.33
C LEU A 83 -16.80 -8.82 -10.46
N GLU A 84 -17.04 -9.39 -11.64
CA GLU A 84 -16.18 -9.12 -12.79
C GLU A 84 -16.20 -7.66 -13.22
N VAL A 85 -17.38 -7.03 -13.23
CA VAL A 85 -17.51 -5.61 -13.54
C VAL A 85 -16.76 -4.76 -12.51
N ILE A 86 -16.89 -5.05 -11.21
CA ILE A 86 -16.15 -4.32 -10.16
C ILE A 86 -14.64 -4.44 -10.36
N PHE A 87 -14.12 -5.65 -10.59
CA PHE A 87 -12.69 -5.83 -10.84
C PHE A 87 -12.23 -5.24 -12.18
N SER A 88 -13.09 -5.22 -13.21
CA SER A 88 -12.80 -4.55 -14.48
C SER A 88 -12.53 -3.06 -14.29
N GLN A 89 -13.25 -2.43 -13.35
CA GLN A 89 -13.06 -1.02 -13.03
C GLN A 89 -11.86 -0.81 -12.10
N LEU A 90 -11.64 -1.71 -11.13
CA LEU A 90 -10.49 -1.65 -10.23
C LEU A 90 -9.16 -1.78 -11.00
N PHE A 91 -9.09 -2.70 -11.96
CA PHE A 91 -7.91 -2.98 -12.79
C PHE A 91 -7.90 -2.23 -14.12
N HIS A 92 -8.78 -1.24 -14.30
CA HIS A 92 -8.80 -0.43 -15.53
C HIS A 92 -7.48 0.32 -15.70
N LEU A 93 -6.89 0.25 -16.88
CA LEU A 93 -5.66 0.95 -17.23
C LEU A 93 -5.98 2.12 -18.17
N PRO A 94 -5.34 3.29 -18.01
CA PRO A 94 -4.21 3.56 -17.10
C PRO A 94 -4.63 3.73 -15.63
N GLU A 95 -5.83 4.26 -15.37
CA GLU A 95 -6.32 4.56 -14.02
C GLU A 95 -7.76 4.06 -13.81
N ALA A 96 -8.09 3.70 -12.57
CA ALA A 96 -9.45 3.31 -12.23
C ALA A 96 -10.42 4.51 -12.33
N PRO A 97 -11.64 4.36 -12.87
CA PRO A 97 -12.59 5.48 -13.04
C PRO A 97 -13.07 6.11 -11.72
N THR A 98 -12.98 5.37 -10.62
CA THR A 98 -13.32 5.82 -9.27
C THR A 98 -12.20 5.45 -8.29
N ARG A 99 -12.15 6.12 -7.13
CA ARG A 99 -11.19 5.83 -6.06
C ARG A 99 -11.22 4.36 -5.64
N LEU A 100 -10.05 3.72 -5.52
CA LEU A 100 -9.90 2.29 -5.23
C LEU A 100 -10.68 1.82 -3.98
N ILE A 101 -10.70 2.66 -2.94
CA ILE A 101 -11.40 2.38 -1.68
C ILE A 101 -12.92 2.18 -1.86
N PHE A 102 -13.52 2.81 -2.88
CA PHE A 102 -14.93 2.63 -3.19
C PHE A 102 -15.22 1.16 -3.51
N TYR A 103 -14.46 0.55 -4.43
CA TYR A 103 -14.64 -0.84 -4.83
C TYR A 103 -14.43 -1.82 -3.67
N GLY A 104 -13.37 -1.62 -2.87
CA GLY A 104 -13.15 -2.43 -1.66
C GLY A 104 -14.33 -2.35 -0.68
N SER A 105 -14.83 -1.14 -0.44
CA SER A 105 -15.98 -0.94 0.46
C SER A 105 -17.31 -1.45 -0.10
N LEU A 106 -17.49 -1.40 -1.42
CA LEU A 106 -18.65 -1.94 -2.12
C LEU A 106 -18.68 -3.46 -2.01
N LEU A 107 -17.55 -4.13 -2.19
CA LEU A 107 -17.45 -5.58 -2.05
C LEU A 107 -17.79 -6.04 -0.62
N ILE A 108 -17.39 -5.28 0.40
CA ILE A 108 -17.79 -5.55 1.79
C ILE A 108 -19.32 -5.44 1.96
N GLU A 109 -19.96 -4.43 1.36
CA GLU A 109 -21.42 -4.32 1.40
C GLU A 109 -22.11 -5.48 0.67
N LEU A 110 -21.56 -5.94 -0.47
CA LEU A 110 -22.07 -7.08 -1.23
C LEU A 110 -21.92 -8.42 -0.50
N CYS A 111 -20.87 -8.59 0.33
CA CYS A 111 -20.66 -9.77 1.19
C CYS A 111 -21.78 -10.00 2.22
N LYS A 112 -22.68 -9.03 2.44
CA LYS A 112 -23.87 -9.22 3.29
C LYS A 112 -24.87 -10.22 2.70
N THR A 113 -24.76 -10.49 1.40
CA THR A 113 -25.50 -11.58 0.74
C THR A 113 -24.78 -12.91 0.93
N LYS A 114 -25.53 -14.01 1.10
CA LYS A 114 -24.94 -15.32 1.46
C LYS A 114 -24.00 -15.89 0.40
N SER A 115 -24.25 -15.62 -0.87
CA SER A 115 -23.51 -16.23 -1.99
C SER A 115 -22.30 -15.42 -2.45
N MET A 116 -22.21 -14.12 -2.17
CA MET A 116 -21.11 -13.28 -2.64
C MET A 116 -19.73 -13.65 -2.08
N PRO A 117 -19.57 -13.99 -0.77
CA PRO A 117 -18.25 -14.32 -0.21
C PRO A 117 -17.55 -15.47 -0.93
N GLN A 118 -18.30 -16.50 -1.36
CA GLN A 118 -17.74 -17.64 -2.10
C GLN A 118 -17.19 -17.22 -3.46
N VAL A 119 -17.95 -16.38 -4.20
CA VAL A 119 -17.53 -15.87 -5.52
C VAL A 119 -16.28 -14.97 -5.39
N ILE A 120 -16.19 -14.18 -4.31
CA ILE A 120 -15.00 -13.37 -4.02
C ILE A 120 -13.78 -14.24 -3.70
N ALA A 121 -13.96 -15.29 -2.89
CA ALA A 121 -12.88 -16.21 -2.58
C ALA A 121 -12.34 -16.91 -3.84
N GLN A 122 -13.24 -17.37 -4.71
CA GLN A 122 -12.88 -17.95 -6.01
C GLN A 122 -12.14 -16.94 -6.90
N ALA A 123 -12.59 -15.69 -6.97
CA ALA A 123 -11.90 -14.66 -7.75
C ALA A 123 -10.49 -14.38 -7.21
N ALA A 124 -10.31 -14.30 -5.89
CA ALA A 124 -9.00 -14.13 -5.27
C ALA A 124 -8.05 -15.28 -5.63
N GLU A 125 -8.56 -16.52 -5.65
CA GLU A 125 -7.79 -17.69 -6.08
C GLU A 125 -7.40 -17.61 -7.55
N ILE A 126 -8.32 -17.23 -8.45
CA ILE A 126 -8.01 -17.04 -9.87
C ILE A 126 -6.92 -15.99 -10.07
N PHE A 127 -6.98 -14.87 -9.32
CA PHE A 127 -5.94 -13.84 -9.41
C PHE A 127 -4.59 -14.32 -8.88
N TYR A 128 -4.58 -15.06 -7.78
CA TYR A 128 -3.38 -15.68 -7.24
C TYR A 128 -2.71 -16.60 -8.28
N GLN A 129 -3.49 -17.47 -8.93
CA GLN A 129 -2.98 -18.42 -9.91
C GLN A 129 -2.43 -17.78 -11.19
N ARG A 130 -2.93 -16.59 -11.56
CA ARG A 130 -2.60 -15.86 -12.80
C ARG A 130 -1.69 -14.65 -12.59
N ILE A 131 -1.14 -14.48 -11.38
CA ILE A 131 -0.43 -13.27 -10.98
C ILE A 131 0.86 -13.01 -11.78
N ASP A 132 1.48 -14.05 -12.31
CA ASP A 132 2.68 -14.01 -13.14
C ASP A 132 2.48 -13.33 -14.50
N SER A 133 1.24 -13.28 -14.98
CA SER A 133 0.85 -12.59 -16.22
C SER A 133 0.16 -11.25 -15.98
N MET A 134 -0.09 -10.89 -14.72
CA MET A 134 -0.80 -9.68 -14.36
C MET A 134 0.12 -8.45 -14.46
N GLN A 135 -0.42 -7.34 -14.96
CA GLN A 135 0.31 -6.06 -14.98
C GLN A 135 0.64 -5.60 -13.56
N VAL A 136 1.87 -5.13 -13.33
CA VAL A 136 2.36 -4.73 -11.99
C VAL A 136 1.45 -3.70 -11.33
N ALA A 137 0.94 -2.71 -12.07
CA ALA A 137 0.00 -1.72 -11.56
C ALA A 137 -1.33 -2.34 -11.08
N CYS A 138 -1.76 -3.47 -11.65
CA CYS A 138 -2.93 -4.21 -11.19
C CYS A 138 -2.62 -5.07 -9.97
N ILE A 139 -1.41 -5.64 -9.89
CA ILE A 139 -0.92 -6.38 -8.71
C ILE A 139 -0.93 -5.46 -7.48
N ASP A 140 -0.41 -4.24 -7.60
CA ASP A 140 -0.44 -3.25 -6.50
C ASP A 140 -1.87 -2.99 -5.99
N ARG A 141 -2.83 -2.83 -6.93
CA ARG A 141 -4.26 -2.62 -6.60
C ARG A 141 -4.88 -3.87 -5.98
N LEU A 142 -4.48 -5.05 -6.42
CA LEU A 142 -4.93 -6.33 -5.86
C LEU A 142 -4.44 -6.49 -4.42
N ILE A 143 -3.17 -6.16 -4.14
CA ILE A 143 -2.58 -6.16 -2.80
C ILE A 143 -3.35 -5.20 -1.87
N ASP A 144 -3.61 -3.98 -2.34
CA ASP A 144 -4.36 -2.98 -1.57
C ASP A 144 -5.80 -3.43 -1.29
N TRP A 145 -6.49 -3.95 -2.30
CA TRP A 145 -7.84 -4.47 -2.14
C TRP A 145 -7.88 -5.67 -1.19
N PHE A 146 -7.02 -6.67 -1.39
CA PHE A 146 -7.07 -7.93 -0.64
C PHE A 146 -6.70 -7.72 0.83
N SER A 147 -5.65 -6.95 1.12
CA SER A 147 -5.27 -6.60 2.50
C SER A 147 -6.36 -5.78 3.21
N TYR A 148 -7.00 -4.83 2.50
CA TYR A 148 -8.15 -4.09 3.03
C TYR A 148 -9.35 -5.01 3.29
N HIS A 149 -9.69 -5.89 2.35
CA HIS A 149 -10.77 -6.87 2.50
C HIS A 149 -10.53 -7.74 3.75
N MET A 150 -9.34 -8.33 3.87
CA MET A 150 -8.94 -9.16 5.00
C MET A 150 -9.08 -8.47 6.35
N SER A 151 -8.70 -7.18 6.44
CA SER A 151 -8.83 -6.42 7.69
C SER A 151 -10.29 -6.23 8.16
N ASN A 152 -11.26 -6.33 7.26
CA ASN A 152 -12.69 -6.23 7.57
C ASN A 152 -13.33 -7.60 7.92
N PHE A 153 -12.62 -8.71 7.69
CA PHE A 153 -13.06 -10.09 7.99
C PHE A 153 -12.12 -10.82 8.95
N GLU A 154 -11.53 -10.07 9.89
CA GLU A 154 -10.66 -10.59 10.96
C GLU A 154 -9.43 -11.39 10.47
N TYR A 155 -8.98 -11.12 9.24
CA TYR A 155 -7.85 -11.80 8.59
C TYR A 155 -8.04 -13.32 8.42
N ARG A 156 -9.30 -13.78 8.32
CA ARG A 156 -9.62 -15.19 8.08
C ARG A 156 -9.47 -15.53 6.60
N TRP A 157 -8.48 -16.35 6.27
CA TRP A 157 -8.24 -16.88 4.94
C TRP A 157 -7.61 -18.28 5.02
N SER A 158 -7.85 -19.10 4.02
CA SER A 158 -7.25 -20.44 3.89
C SER A 158 -5.81 -20.32 3.40
N TRP A 159 -4.91 -19.77 4.23
CA TRP A 159 -3.50 -19.56 3.87
C TRP A 159 -2.79 -20.84 3.42
N SER A 160 -3.21 -22.01 3.91
CA SER A 160 -2.66 -23.30 3.49
C SER A 160 -2.82 -23.57 2.00
N ASP A 161 -3.84 -23.02 1.35
CA ASP A 161 -4.09 -23.20 -0.08
C ASP A 161 -3.02 -22.50 -0.93
N TRP A 162 -2.30 -21.54 -0.35
CA TRP A 162 -1.21 -20.77 -0.97
C TRP A 162 0.18 -21.22 -0.49
N SER A 163 0.30 -22.46 0.00
CA SER A 163 1.57 -23.00 0.54
C SER A 163 2.65 -23.19 -0.53
N ASP A 164 2.28 -23.29 -1.80
CA ASP A 164 3.19 -23.32 -2.95
C ASP A 164 4.11 -22.10 -3.01
N CYS A 165 3.67 -20.93 -2.51
CA CYS A 165 4.54 -19.75 -2.41
C CYS A 165 5.73 -19.90 -1.44
N ILE A 166 5.73 -20.94 -0.60
CA ILE A 166 6.84 -21.28 0.30
C ILE A 166 7.73 -22.38 -0.31
N GLU A 167 7.11 -23.35 -0.99
CA GLU A 167 7.76 -24.59 -1.43
C GLU A 167 8.50 -24.47 -2.76
N LEU A 168 8.06 -23.58 -3.64
CA LEU A 168 8.61 -23.43 -4.99
C LEU A 168 10.04 -22.85 -5.01
N ASP A 169 10.74 -23.05 -6.13
CA ASP A 169 12.09 -22.54 -6.36
C ASP A 169 12.11 -21.01 -6.48
N ARG A 170 12.93 -20.36 -5.63
CA ARG A 170 13.05 -18.90 -5.49
C ARG A 170 13.39 -18.16 -6.78
N LEU A 171 13.95 -18.86 -7.77
CA LEU A 171 14.35 -18.28 -9.05
C LEU A 171 13.28 -18.42 -10.15
N ALA A 172 12.22 -19.19 -9.92
CA ALA A 172 11.14 -19.31 -10.89
C ALA A 172 10.35 -17.99 -10.97
N PRO A 173 10.13 -17.41 -12.17
CA PRO A 173 9.46 -16.11 -12.32
C PRO A 173 8.08 -16.08 -11.66
N LYS A 174 7.25 -17.12 -11.86
CA LYS A 174 5.94 -17.25 -11.22
C LYS A 174 6.05 -17.24 -9.68
N HIS A 175 7.02 -17.96 -9.13
CA HIS A 175 7.22 -18.02 -7.69
C HIS A 175 7.62 -16.66 -7.09
N MET A 176 8.46 -15.89 -7.80
CA MET A 176 8.84 -14.55 -7.36
C MET A 176 7.61 -13.64 -7.25
N PHE A 177 6.73 -13.61 -8.26
CA PHE A 177 5.52 -12.78 -8.23
C PHE A 177 4.55 -13.20 -7.12
N VAL A 178 4.29 -14.51 -7.00
CA VAL A 178 3.39 -15.04 -5.98
C VAL A 178 3.91 -14.74 -4.57
N ARG A 179 5.19 -15.03 -4.32
CA ARG A 179 5.82 -14.79 -3.02
C ARG A 179 5.83 -13.30 -2.67
N GLU A 180 6.17 -12.45 -3.63
CA GLU A 180 6.17 -10.99 -3.43
C GLU A 180 4.75 -10.47 -3.16
N PHE A 181 3.75 -10.94 -3.91
CA PHE A 181 2.34 -10.61 -3.65
C PHE A 181 1.94 -10.95 -2.21
N VAL A 182 2.17 -12.18 -1.78
CA VAL A 182 1.79 -12.61 -0.42
C VAL A 182 2.59 -11.83 0.63
N THR A 183 3.89 -11.64 0.47
CA THR A 183 4.71 -10.84 1.40
C THR A 183 4.20 -9.39 1.51
N GLN A 184 3.84 -8.75 0.40
CA GLN A 184 3.27 -7.40 0.43
C GLN A 184 1.88 -7.34 1.04
N VAL A 185 1.02 -8.35 0.79
CA VAL A 185 -0.27 -8.49 1.49
C VAL A 185 -0.06 -8.57 3.00
N LEU A 186 0.89 -9.39 3.46
CA LEU A 186 1.19 -9.52 4.89
C LEU A 186 1.73 -8.21 5.49
N ASP A 187 2.59 -7.48 4.76
CA ASP A 187 3.06 -6.16 5.20
C ASP A 187 1.91 -5.15 5.33
N LYS A 188 0.98 -5.12 4.37
CA LYS A 188 -0.21 -4.26 4.45
C LYS A 188 -1.14 -4.67 5.57
N CYS A 189 -1.36 -5.96 5.79
CA CYS A 189 -2.12 -6.48 6.93
C CYS A 189 -1.46 -6.10 8.26
N MET A 190 -0.13 -6.12 8.35
CA MET A 190 0.60 -5.65 9.53
C MET A 190 0.34 -4.16 9.79
N ARG A 191 0.35 -3.32 8.74
CA ARG A 191 0.08 -1.87 8.85
C ARG A 191 -1.35 -1.55 9.27
N LEU A 192 -2.31 -2.40 8.90
CA LEU A 192 -3.71 -2.33 9.31
C LEU A 192 -3.96 -3.00 10.68
N SER A 193 -2.93 -3.61 11.27
CA SER A 193 -2.99 -4.31 12.55
C SER A 193 -1.66 -4.14 13.31
N TYR A 194 -1.10 -5.23 13.83
CA TYR A 194 0.18 -5.27 14.52
C TYR A 194 0.85 -6.63 14.29
N HIS A 195 2.18 -6.69 14.38
CA HIS A 195 2.98 -7.87 14.06
C HIS A 195 2.52 -9.16 14.77
N GLN A 196 2.20 -9.09 16.08
CA GLN A 196 1.73 -10.25 16.84
C GLN A 196 0.41 -10.83 16.28
N ARG A 197 -0.45 -10.00 15.69
CA ARG A 197 -1.70 -10.49 15.09
C ARG A 197 -1.43 -11.40 13.89
N LEU A 198 -0.41 -11.10 13.09
CA LEU A 198 -0.03 -11.95 11.96
C LEU A 198 0.34 -13.37 12.42
N THR A 199 1.11 -13.48 13.50
CA THR A 199 1.52 -14.78 14.07
C THR A 199 0.35 -15.60 14.62
N GLU A 200 -0.79 -14.96 14.92
CA GLU A 200 -1.98 -15.64 15.45
C GLU A 200 -2.84 -16.28 14.35
N PHE A 201 -2.95 -15.65 13.17
CA PHE A 201 -3.82 -16.15 12.09
C PHE A 201 -3.09 -16.91 10.99
N LEU A 202 -1.77 -16.77 10.88
CA LEU A 202 -0.97 -17.48 9.88
C LEU A 202 -0.58 -18.88 10.35
N PRO A 203 -0.61 -19.90 9.48
CA PRO A 203 -0.03 -21.20 9.76
C PRO A 203 1.49 -21.11 9.99
N ALA A 204 2.05 -22.02 10.81
CA ALA A 204 3.47 -22.04 11.14
C ALA A 204 4.41 -22.10 9.92
N ALA A 205 3.97 -22.71 8.81
CA ALA A 205 4.73 -22.77 7.56
C ALA A 205 5.08 -21.37 7.00
N PHE A 206 4.23 -20.37 7.25
CA PHE A 206 4.38 -19.01 6.77
C PHE A 206 5.29 -18.13 7.64
N GLU A 207 5.89 -18.67 8.72
CA GLU A 207 6.72 -17.90 9.67
C GLU A 207 7.81 -17.07 8.96
N LYS A 208 8.49 -17.66 7.96
CA LYS A 208 9.56 -17.01 7.19
C LYS A 208 9.07 -15.88 6.26
N MET A 209 7.76 -15.79 6.03
CA MET A 209 7.13 -14.77 5.19
C MET A 209 6.58 -13.61 6.00
N ILE A 210 6.50 -13.73 7.33
CA ILE A 210 6.03 -12.67 8.20
C ILE A 210 7.00 -11.48 8.07
N PRO A 211 6.50 -10.27 7.76
CA PRO A 211 7.30 -9.06 7.73
C PRO A 211 8.04 -8.86 9.06
N GLN A 212 9.25 -8.33 9.01
CA GLN A 212 10.00 -8.07 10.23
C GLN A 212 9.26 -7.08 11.13
N LYS A 213 9.42 -7.25 12.45
CA LYS A 213 8.81 -6.36 13.43
C LYS A 213 9.23 -4.90 13.16
N PRO A 214 8.28 -3.95 13.09
CA PRO A 214 8.58 -2.56 12.80
C PRO A 214 9.23 -1.89 14.02
N ILE A 215 10.54 -2.03 14.14
CA ILE A 215 11.36 -1.42 15.19
C ILE A 215 12.35 -0.43 14.58
N ILE A 216 12.73 0.57 15.36
CA ILE A 216 13.80 1.48 14.98
C ILE A 216 15.15 0.76 15.07
N SER A 217 15.99 0.92 14.06
CA SER A 217 17.38 0.44 14.07
C SER A 217 18.26 1.54 14.68
N TYR A 218 18.63 1.38 15.95
CA TYR A 218 19.44 2.34 16.69
C TYR A 218 20.58 1.62 17.41
N ASP A 219 21.79 1.76 16.86
CA ASP A 219 23.06 1.17 17.31
C ASP A 219 23.77 2.00 18.37
N LEU A 220 23.52 3.31 18.46
CA LEU A 220 24.15 4.24 19.41
C LEU A 220 23.82 3.95 20.89
N ASN A 221 22.96 2.98 21.19
CA ASN A 221 22.75 2.48 22.55
C ASN A 221 23.86 1.52 23.01
N ASP A 222 24.60 0.93 22.07
CA ASP A 222 25.68 0.00 22.36
C ASP A 222 26.82 0.71 23.08
N ASP A 223 27.22 0.17 24.25
CA ASP A 223 28.26 0.73 25.10
C ASP A 223 29.61 0.86 24.37
N GLU A 224 29.87 0.02 23.37
CA GLU A 224 31.11 0.01 22.58
C GLU A 224 31.09 0.93 21.35
N HIS A 225 29.96 1.62 21.09
CA HIS A 225 29.84 2.45 19.89
C HIS A 225 30.70 3.73 20.01
N PRO A 226 31.60 4.02 19.04
CA PRO A 226 32.54 5.15 19.12
C PRO A 226 31.84 6.52 19.25
N ASP A 227 30.65 6.64 18.67
CA ASP A 227 29.89 7.90 18.64
C ASP A 227 28.91 8.09 19.81
N ARG A 228 28.92 7.17 20.79
CA ARG A 228 27.95 7.17 21.89
C ARG A 228 28.03 8.41 22.77
N ASP A 229 29.24 8.87 23.09
CA ASP A 229 29.42 10.04 23.94
C ASP A 229 28.75 11.29 23.34
N PHE A 230 28.88 11.46 22.02
CA PHE A 230 28.22 12.54 21.31
C PHE A 230 26.69 12.33 21.26
N ALA A 231 26.23 11.10 21.08
CA ALA A 231 24.80 10.78 21.15
C ALA A 231 24.20 11.12 22.53
N ILE A 232 24.90 10.86 23.64
CA ILE A 232 24.46 11.21 25.01
C ILE A 232 24.37 12.72 25.18
N VAL A 233 25.34 13.48 24.68
CA VAL A 233 25.31 14.96 24.70
C VAL A 233 24.09 15.48 23.94
N LEU A 234 23.81 14.92 22.77
CA LEU A 234 22.62 15.27 21.97
C LEU A 234 21.33 14.87 22.68
N GLU A 235 21.25 13.69 23.28
CA GLU A 235 20.09 13.26 24.04
C GLU A 235 19.78 14.21 25.20
N LYS A 236 20.81 14.66 25.92
CA LYS A 236 20.67 15.65 26.99
C LYS A 236 20.14 16.97 26.43
N ALA A 237 20.74 17.47 25.35
CA ALA A 237 20.31 18.70 24.68
C ALA A 237 18.83 18.63 24.22
N PHE A 238 18.40 17.50 23.66
CA PHE A 238 17.01 17.29 23.26
C PHE A 238 16.05 17.26 24.45
N ARG A 239 16.43 16.63 25.56
CA ARG A 239 15.64 16.56 26.80
C ARG A 239 15.53 17.93 27.48
N GLU A 240 16.61 18.69 27.50
CA GLU A 240 16.68 20.06 28.03
C GLU A 240 15.98 21.07 27.11
N LYS A 241 15.55 20.65 25.92
CA LYS A 241 14.78 21.48 25.00
C LYS A 241 15.51 22.78 24.68
N ILE A 242 16.80 22.68 24.33
CA ILE A 242 17.59 23.84 23.89
C ILE A 242 17.00 24.49 22.63
N SER A 243 17.36 25.76 22.40
CA SER A 243 16.94 26.54 21.22
C SER A 243 17.59 26.02 19.93
N ALA A 244 17.03 26.40 18.78
CA ALA A 244 17.58 26.03 17.48
C ALA A 244 19.02 26.54 17.31
N ASP A 245 19.29 27.79 17.72
CA ASP A 245 20.62 28.40 17.67
C ASP A 245 21.61 27.67 18.57
N GLY A 246 21.19 27.33 19.81
CA GLY A 246 22.02 26.55 20.72
C GLY A 246 22.35 25.16 20.19
N MET A 247 21.43 24.55 19.43
CA MET A 247 21.68 23.26 18.76
C MET A 247 22.63 23.41 17.57
N ILE A 248 22.50 24.48 16.78
CA ILE A 248 23.42 24.79 15.68
C ILE A 248 24.84 25.00 16.23
N ASP A 249 24.96 25.75 17.31
CA ASP A 249 26.24 25.99 17.99
C ASP A 249 26.83 24.69 18.52
N LEU A 250 26.04 23.83 19.16
CA LEU A 250 26.50 22.52 19.62
C LEU A 250 27.02 21.65 18.47
N LEU A 251 26.34 21.68 17.32
CA LEU A 251 26.73 20.92 16.13
C LEU A 251 27.97 21.50 15.45
N ARG A 252 28.21 22.81 15.54
CA ARG A 252 29.40 23.49 14.98
C ARG A 252 30.62 23.45 15.90
N ASN A 253 30.45 23.64 17.20
CA ASN A 253 31.49 24.03 18.16
C ASN A 253 32.21 22.89 18.90
N GLN A 254 32.01 21.62 18.56
CA GLN A 254 32.94 20.58 19.03
C GLN A 254 34.21 20.58 18.18
N SER A 255 35.15 21.43 18.60
CA SER A 255 36.48 21.64 18.00
C SER A 255 37.54 20.60 18.41
N GLU A 256 37.21 19.63 19.27
CA GLU A 256 38.17 18.63 19.76
C GLU A 256 38.10 17.27 19.04
N ASN A 257 36.95 16.94 18.43
CA ASN A 257 36.81 15.75 17.58
C ASN A 257 36.98 16.16 16.11
N GLN A 258 37.91 15.54 15.38
CA GLN A 258 38.08 15.66 13.91
C GLN A 258 36.87 15.11 13.11
N MET A 259 35.68 15.10 13.70
CA MET A 259 34.48 14.49 13.16
C MET A 259 33.83 15.44 12.16
N ASP A 260 33.65 14.95 10.94
CA ASP A 260 33.03 15.69 9.86
C ASP A 260 31.63 16.19 10.26
N ILE A 261 31.29 17.40 9.82
CA ILE A 261 29.99 18.02 10.16
C ILE A 261 28.82 17.20 9.62
N ASN A 262 29.00 16.52 8.48
CA ASN A 262 27.94 15.67 7.91
C ASN A 262 27.69 14.44 8.78
N PHE A 263 28.74 13.90 9.41
CA PHE A 263 28.63 12.78 10.33
C PHE A 263 27.96 13.19 11.64
N ARG A 264 28.32 14.36 12.20
CA ARG A 264 27.61 14.95 13.36
C ARG A 264 26.12 15.16 13.08
N LEU A 265 25.77 15.64 11.88
CA LEU A 265 24.38 15.80 11.45
C LEU A 265 23.64 14.47 11.33
N SER A 266 24.31 13.42 10.84
CA SER A 266 23.76 12.07 10.83
C SER A 266 23.42 11.57 12.24
N ILE A 267 24.35 11.72 13.20
CA ILE A 267 24.13 11.33 14.60
C ILE A 267 22.99 12.15 15.22
N PHE A 268 23.00 13.47 15.04
CA PHE A 268 21.91 14.36 15.46
C PHE A 268 20.55 13.87 14.98
N PHE A 269 20.44 13.56 13.69
CA PHE A 269 19.19 13.12 13.09
C PHE A 269 18.78 11.74 13.59
N LYS A 270 19.73 10.81 13.75
CA LYS A 270 19.48 9.47 14.31
C LYS A 270 18.96 9.52 15.75
N VAL A 271 19.57 10.36 16.59
CA VAL A 271 19.14 10.60 17.98
C VAL A 271 17.76 11.26 18.02
N LEU A 272 17.50 12.25 17.17
CA LEU A 272 16.20 12.92 17.05
C LEU A 272 15.08 11.91 16.74
N LEU A 273 15.28 11.06 15.72
CA LEU A 273 14.34 10.02 15.33
C LEU A 273 14.14 8.99 16.45
N TYR A 274 15.21 8.63 17.15
CA TYR A 274 15.15 7.70 18.27
C TYR A 274 14.33 8.22 19.44
N LEU A 275 14.53 9.47 19.85
CA LEU A 275 13.72 10.08 20.91
C LEU A 275 12.25 10.26 20.49
N ALA A 276 12.00 10.45 19.20
CA ALA A 276 10.67 10.63 18.64
C ALA A 276 9.95 9.31 18.24
N ARG A 277 10.56 8.14 18.43
CA ARG A 277 10.08 6.84 17.92
C ARG A 277 8.68 6.40 18.39
N LYS A 278 8.11 7.04 19.42
CA LYS A 278 6.86 6.58 20.07
C LYS A 278 5.66 6.61 19.13
N THR A 279 5.46 7.69 18.39
CA THR A 279 4.35 7.82 17.41
C THR A 279 4.77 8.72 16.25
N PHE A 280 3.99 8.71 15.16
CA PHE A 280 4.22 9.65 14.05
C PHE A 280 4.12 11.10 14.51
N SER A 281 3.17 11.45 15.38
CA SER A 281 3.03 12.81 15.91
C SER A 281 4.28 13.28 16.67
N HIS A 282 4.94 12.39 17.43
CA HIS A 282 6.21 12.74 18.08
C HIS A 282 7.31 13.05 17.07
N ASN A 283 7.38 12.32 15.95
CA ASN A 283 8.32 12.61 14.86
C ASN A 283 8.03 13.98 14.24
N PHE A 284 6.77 14.29 13.92
CA PHE A 284 6.40 15.59 13.36
C PHE A 284 6.72 16.74 14.31
N VAL A 285 6.38 16.61 15.61
CA VAL A 285 6.69 17.63 16.60
C VAL A 285 8.20 17.85 16.73
N ALA A 286 8.98 16.77 16.73
CA ALA A 286 10.44 16.84 16.81
C ALA A 286 11.05 17.52 15.58
N LEU A 287 10.60 17.16 14.37
CA LEU A 287 11.06 17.77 13.12
C LEU A 287 10.67 19.26 13.02
N THR A 288 9.44 19.62 13.36
CA THR A 288 8.99 21.02 13.34
C THR A 288 9.78 21.88 14.34
N ARG A 289 10.08 21.33 15.53
CA ARG A 289 10.83 22.04 16.55
C ARG A 289 12.25 22.39 16.10
N TYR A 290 12.94 21.47 15.44
CA TYR A 290 14.30 21.65 14.97
C TYR A 290 14.38 22.00 13.48
N TYR A 291 13.26 22.49 12.90
CA TYR A 291 13.17 22.88 11.51
C TYR A 291 14.23 23.92 11.14
N SER A 292 14.39 24.97 11.95
CA SER A 292 15.39 26.03 11.67
C SER A 292 16.82 25.49 11.66
N THR A 293 17.17 24.61 12.61
CA THR A 293 18.47 23.92 12.66
C THR A 293 18.70 23.07 11.41
N LEU A 294 17.69 22.27 11.02
CA LEU A 294 17.75 21.44 9.82
C LEU A 294 17.88 22.30 8.56
N LYS A 295 17.10 23.37 8.43
CA LYS A 295 17.12 24.26 7.26
C LYS A 295 18.48 24.95 7.10
N GLU A 296 19.03 25.50 8.18
CA GLU A 296 20.30 26.20 8.13
C GLU A 296 21.47 25.27 7.79
N LEU A 297 21.49 24.06 8.36
CA LEU A 297 22.61 23.13 8.19
C LEU A 297 22.49 22.25 6.94
N ILE A 298 21.29 22.03 6.40
CA ILE A 298 21.01 21.04 5.33
C ILE A 298 20.41 21.67 4.07
N GLY A 299 19.63 22.75 4.17
CA GLY A 299 18.74 23.23 3.11
C GLY A 299 19.42 23.58 1.77
N GLY A 300 20.71 23.93 1.77
CA GLY A 300 21.47 24.26 0.57
C GLY A 300 22.55 23.25 0.16
N ARG A 301 22.64 22.09 0.80
CA ARG A 301 23.77 21.14 0.65
C ARG A 301 23.33 19.74 0.25
N GLU A 302 23.26 19.46 -1.06
CA GLU A 302 22.75 18.18 -1.61
C GLU A 302 23.46 16.93 -1.06
N ASP A 303 24.76 17.00 -0.79
CA ASP A 303 25.55 15.92 -0.18
C ASP A 303 25.04 15.56 1.22
N VAL A 304 24.70 16.57 2.02
CA VAL A 304 24.14 16.41 3.37
C VAL A 304 22.70 15.95 3.32
N GLN A 305 21.93 16.45 2.35
CA GLN A 305 20.56 16.02 2.10
C GLN A 305 20.50 14.51 1.83
N LEU A 306 21.38 14.01 0.95
CA LEU A 306 21.50 12.58 0.66
C LEU A 306 21.96 11.79 1.88
N THR A 307 22.90 12.32 2.66
CA THR A 307 23.37 11.69 3.91
C THR A 307 22.23 11.52 4.90
N ILE A 308 21.42 12.55 5.12
CA ILE A 308 20.26 12.50 6.02
C ILE A 308 19.18 11.53 5.52
N LEU A 309 18.95 11.46 4.20
CA LEU A 309 18.03 10.47 3.63
C LEU A 309 18.54 9.03 3.81
N ARG A 310 19.86 8.80 3.74
CA ARG A 310 20.47 7.51 4.06
C ARG A 310 20.33 7.19 5.53
N THR A 311 20.63 8.12 6.43
CA THR A 311 20.43 7.96 7.88
C THR A 311 18.98 7.65 8.21
N LEU A 312 18.03 8.33 7.56
CA LEU A 312 16.60 8.07 7.72
C LEU A 312 16.25 6.63 7.33
N TYR A 313 16.75 6.19 6.17
CA TYR A 313 16.55 4.83 5.69
C TYR A 313 17.16 3.82 6.66
N GLU A 314 18.42 3.97 7.06
CA GLU A 314 19.09 3.05 7.96
C GLU A 314 18.38 2.93 9.31
N THR A 315 17.85 4.04 9.83
CA THR A 315 17.15 4.12 11.11
C THR A 315 15.76 3.46 11.05
N TRP A 316 15.03 3.63 9.94
CA TRP A 316 13.65 3.14 9.77
C TRP A 316 13.49 2.05 8.70
N LYS A 317 14.57 1.36 8.29
CA LYS A 317 14.55 0.33 7.25
C LYS A 317 13.57 -0.81 7.54
N LEU A 318 13.33 -1.09 8.82
CA LEU A 318 12.40 -2.14 9.28
C LEU A 318 10.96 -1.64 9.42
N HIS A 319 10.72 -0.33 9.27
CA HIS A 319 9.40 0.28 9.39
C HIS A 319 9.08 1.14 8.16
N GLY A 320 8.74 0.49 7.05
CA GLY A 320 8.48 1.16 5.76
C GLY A 320 7.44 2.29 5.82
N GLN A 321 6.42 2.18 6.67
CA GLN A 321 5.41 3.22 6.86
C GLN A 321 5.97 4.50 7.51
N VAL A 322 6.78 4.38 8.57
CA VAL A 322 7.44 5.56 9.18
C VAL A 322 8.40 6.18 8.19
N TYR A 323 9.20 5.35 7.52
CA TYR A 323 10.14 5.82 6.51
C TYR A 323 9.44 6.68 5.45
N PHE A 324 8.32 6.21 4.89
CA PHE A 324 7.59 6.96 3.87
C PHE A 324 7.03 8.29 4.40
N LEU A 325 6.41 8.28 5.58
CA LEU A 325 5.82 9.50 6.17
C LEU A 325 6.88 10.53 6.55
N VAL A 326 7.97 10.09 7.19
CA VAL A 326 9.05 10.97 7.61
C VAL A 326 9.84 11.46 6.41
N LYS A 327 10.07 10.61 5.39
CA LYS A 327 10.69 11.03 4.12
C LYS A 327 9.87 12.14 3.48
N PHE A 328 8.55 11.99 3.40
CA PHE A 328 7.68 13.02 2.84
C PHE A 328 7.74 14.34 3.64
N ALA A 329 7.72 14.26 4.97
CA ALA A 329 7.86 15.42 5.85
C ALA A 329 9.20 16.13 5.68
N VAL A 330 10.30 15.38 5.73
CA VAL A 330 11.67 15.86 5.49
C VAL A 330 11.78 16.48 4.11
N PHE A 331 11.19 15.86 3.09
CA PHE A 331 11.29 16.32 1.71
C PHE A 331 10.57 17.64 1.48
N LEU A 332 9.34 17.77 1.99
CA LEU A 332 8.57 19.02 1.94
C LEU A 332 9.20 20.14 2.76
N SER A 333 9.74 19.82 3.94
CA SER A 333 10.28 20.81 4.86
C SER A 333 11.68 21.29 4.47
N ILE A 334 12.53 20.42 3.95
CA ILE A 334 13.98 20.69 3.81
C ILE A 334 14.40 20.91 2.35
N PHE A 335 13.74 20.30 1.36
CA PHE A 335 14.22 20.34 -0.04
C PHE A 335 13.44 21.29 -0.96
N PHE A 336 12.24 21.74 -0.58
CA PHE A 336 11.38 22.57 -1.43
C PHE A 336 11.01 23.96 -0.84
N LEU A 337 11.42 24.26 0.40
CA LEU A 337 11.18 25.53 1.12
C LEU A 337 12.47 26.09 1.70
#